data_AF-A0A150ABC6-F1
#
_entry.id   AF-A0A150ABC6-F1
#
_cell.length_a   1.000
_cell.length_b   1.000
_cell.length_c   1.000
_cell.angle_alpha   90.00
_cell.angle_beta   90.00
_cell.angle_gamma   90.00
#
_symmetry.space_group_name_H-M   'P 1'
#
loop_
_entity.id
_entity.type
_entity.pdbx_description
1 polymer ?
#
loop_
_entity_poly.entity_id
_entity_poly.type
_entity_poly.pdbx_seq_one_letter_code
_entity_poly.pdbx_strand_id
1 'polypeptide(L)'
;MRILFGIALLLTFFINETSAQNSNQGNIELSGSIGPAFSSGKTTFYGNAELNYFMSSNMSLTAGYEFLNERHSLILGNRIYFVPDFHFSMKGVLVSQTDFALGGGYSRGIADNLALQINGDWYFARRMFALSFGLAFRI
;
A
#
# COMPACT_ATOMS: atom_id res chain seq x y z
N MET A 1 7.96 21.67 28.15
CA MET A 1 6.53 21.33 27.93
C MET A 1 5.88 22.11 26.77
N ARG A 2 6.63 22.49 25.72
CA ARG A 2 6.11 23.24 24.54
C ARG A 2 6.17 22.47 23.23
N ILE A 3 6.83 21.30 23.21
CA ILE A 3 7.00 20.46 22.01
C ILE A 3 5.86 19.43 21.86
N LEU A 4 5.22 19.01 22.96
CA LEU A 4 4.09 18.07 22.91
C LEU A 4 2.84 18.66 22.24
N PHE A 5 2.63 19.97 22.31
CA PHE A 5 1.48 20.62 21.66
C PHE A 5 1.61 20.67 20.14
N GLY A 6 2.83 20.69 19.59
CA GLY A 6 3.04 20.67 18.14
C GLY A 6 2.76 19.31 17.50
N ILE A 7 3.03 18.22 18.22
CA ILE A 7 2.77 16.85 17.74
C ILE A 7 1.27 16.52 17.85
N ALA A 8 0.59 17.02 18.90
CA ALA A 8 -0.87 16.87 19.03
C ALA A 8 -1.65 17.64 17.94
N LEU A 9 -1.15 18.78 17.46
CA LEU A 9 -1.82 19.57 16.41
C LEU A 9 -1.69 18.96 15.00
N LEU A 10 -0.62 18.19 14.74
CA LEU A 10 -0.44 17.48 13.47
C LEU A 10 -1.36 16.25 13.36
N LEU A 11 -1.82 15.71 14.49
CA LEU A 11 -2.77 14.58 14.55
C LEU A 11 -4.23 15.00 14.35
N THR A 12 -4.57 16.28 14.56
CA THR A 12 -5.96 16.77 14.49
C THR A 12 -6.42 17.19 13.09
N PHE A 13 -5.55 17.19 12.07
CA PHE A 13 -5.91 17.63 10.72
C PHE A 13 -6.54 16.54 9.82
N PHE A 14 -6.77 15.32 10.32
CA PHE A 14 -7.23 14.18 9.51
C PHE A 14 -8.67 13.72 9.77
N ILE A 15 -9.50 14.49 10.48
CA ILE A 15 -10.89 14.10 10.84
C ILE A 15 -11.94 14.58 9.82
N ASN A 16 -11.55 14.81 8.57
CA ASN A 16 -12.54 14.87 7.51
C ASN A 16 -12.74 13.44 7.02
N GLU A 17 -13.89 12.85 7.35
CA GLU A 17 -14.38 11.60 6.78
C GLU A 17 -14.58 11.79 5.27
N THR A 18 -13.46 11.82 4.56
CA THR A 18 -13.45 11.70 3.14
C THR A 18 -13.86 10.25 2.90
N SER A 19 -14.98 10.05 2.21
CA SER A 19 -15.57 8.76 1.84
C SER A 19 -14.65 8.00 0.88
N ALA A 20 -13.44 7.75 1.35
CA ALA A 20 -12.52 6.83 0.76
C ALA A 20 -13.20 5.48 0.91
N GLN A 21 -13.73 5.01 -0.21
CA GLN A 21 -14.33 3.70 -0.37
C GLN A 21 -15.77 3.61 0.12
N ASN A 22 -16.66 3.40 -0.85
CA ASN A 22 -18.09 3.25 -0.66
C ASN A 22 -18.33 2.13 0.38
N SER A 23 -18.85 2.47 1.55
CA SER A 23 -19.04 1.55 2.70
C SER A 23 -19.98 0.37 2.41
N ASN A 24 -20.65 0.39 1.26
CA ASN A 24 -21.53 -0.68 0.79
C ASN A 24 -20.77 -1.85 0.13
N GLN A 25 -19.45 -1.75 -0.06
CA GLN A 25 -18.67 -2.72 -0.85
C GLN A 25 -17.82 -3.69 -0.03
N GLY A 26 -18.08 -3.81 1.28
CA GLY A 26 -17.35 -4.73 2.17
C GLY A 26 -15.99 -4.20 2.63
N ASN A 27 -15.40 -4.87 3.61
CA ASN A 27 -14.21 -4.38 4.33
C ASN A 27 -12.93 -5.12 3.92
N ILE A 28 -13.00 -6.00 2.93
CA ILE A 28 -11.87 -6.82 2.48
C ILE A 28 -11.58 -6.52 1.02
N GLU A 29 -10.32 -6.27 0.68
CA GLU A 29 -9.86 -6.13 -0.71
C GLU A 29 -8.72 -7.10 -0.98
N LEU A 30 -8.90 -7.93 -2.01
CA LEU A 30 -7.84 -8.73 -2.59
C LEU A 30 -7.23 -7.95 -3.74
N SER A 31 -5.91 -7.83 -3.77
CA SER A 31 -5.22 -7.11 -4.81
C SER A 31 -3.99 -7.85 -5.29
N GLY A 32 -3.62 -7.62 -6.54
CA GLY A 32 -2.39 -8.14 -7.11
C GLY A 32 -1.85 -7.18 -8.15
N SER A 33 -0.53 -7.01 -8.16
CA SER A 33 0.14 -6.11 -9.09
C SER A 33 1.46 -6.65 -9.58
N ILE A 34 1.90 -6.19 -10.76
CA ILE A 34 3.16 -6.55 -11.37
C ILE A 34 3.85 -5.30 -11.94
N GLY A 35 5.16 -5.33 -12.06
CA GLY A 35 5.90 -4.25 -12.72
C GLY A 35 7.41 -4.32 -12.50
N PRO A 36 8.14 -3.27 -12.90
CA PRO A 36 9.58 -3.20 -12.70
C PRO A 36 9.96 -2.78 -11.27
N ALA A 37 11.05 -3.36 -10.79
CA ALA A 37 11.80 -2.87 -9.64
C ALA A 37 13.21 -2.45 -10.05
N PHE A 38 13.56 -1.21 -9.72
CA PHE A 38 14.77 -0.51 -10.11
C PHE A 38 15.74 -0.44 -8.92
N SER A 39 16.91 -1.03 -9.08
CA SER A 39 18.06 -0.86 -8.17
C SER A 39 19.25 -0.34 -8.97
N SER A 40 20.35 0.02 -8.32
CA SER A 40 21.52 0.68 -8.93
C SER A 40 22.01 -0.03 -10.20
N GLY A 41 21.56 0.43 -11.37
CA GLY A 41 21.91 -0.12 -12.69
C GLY A 41 21.20 -1.41 -13.10
N LYS A 42 20.20 -1.89 -12.34
CA LYS A 42 19.46 -3.12 -12.65
C LYS A 42 17.95 -2.92 -12.54
N THR A 43 17.24 -3.39 -13.56
CA THR A 43 15.78 -3.54 -13.53
C THR A 43 15.44 -5.01 -13.37
N THR A 44 14.55 -5.31 -12.43
CA THR A 44 14.09 -6.67 -12.12
C THR A 44 12.58 -6.73 -12.17
N PHE A 45 12.04 -7.93 -12.41
CA PHE A 45 10.60 -8.15 -12.31
C PHE A 45 10.17 -8.16 -10.84
N TYR A 46 9.06 -7.48 -10.58
CA TYR A 46 8.39 -7.43 -9.29
C TYR A 46 6.93 -7.78 -9.46
N GLY A 47 6.40 -8.54 -8.52
CA GLY A 47 4.97 -8.79 -8.39
C GLY A 47 4.57 -8.89 -6.93
N ASN A 48 3.30 -8.66 -6.64
CA ASN A 48 2.74 -8.89 -5.33
C ASN A 48 1.28 -9.35 -5.40
N ALA A 49 0.84 -9.96 -4.32
CA ALA A 49 -0.55 -10.22 -3.99
C ALA A 49 -0.78 -9.80 -2.54
N GLU A 50 -1.80 -8.98 -2.30
CA GLU A 50 -2.08 -8.34 -1.01
C GLU A 50 -3.56 -8.47 -0.65
N LEU A 51 -3.81 -8.88 0.58
CA LEU A 51 -5.08 -8.79 1.29
C LEU A 51 -5.08 -7.51 2.12
N ASN A 52 -6.06 -6.65 1.90
CA ASN A 52 -6.27 -5.42 2.65
C ASN A 52 -7.56 -5.53 3.46
N TYR A 53 -7.48 -5.29 4.77
CA TYR A 53 -8.64 -5.21 5.66
C TYR A 53 -8.85 -3.75 6.09
N PHE A 54 -9.96 -3.16 5.68
CA PHE A 54 -10.32 -1.77 6.00
C PHE A 54 -10.83 -1.68 7.42
N MET A 55 -10.01 -1.08 8.29
CA MET A 55 -10.39 -0.80 9.68
C MET A 55 -11.26 0.45 9.78
N SER A 56 -11.12 1.35 8.82
CA SER A 56 -11.91 2.57 8.66
C SER A 56 -11.90 2.99 7.19
N SER A 57 -12.65 4.03 6.83
CA SER A 57 -12.70 4.56 5.46
C SER A 57 -11.32 5.01 4.96
N ASN A 58 -10.46 5.51 5.84
CA ASN A 58 -9.15 6.06 5.46
C ASN A 58 -7.96 5.17 5.82
N MET A 59 -8.17 3.97 6.34
CA MET A 59 -7.07 3.10 6.79
C MET A 59 -7.36 1.61 6.59
N SER A 60 -6.38 0.90 6.04
CA SER A 60 -6.37 -0.57 5.98
C SER A 60 -5.11 -1.19 6.55
N LEU A 61 -5.24 -2.41 7.07
CA LEU A 61 -4.13 -3.31 7.32
C LEU A 61 -3.88 -4.17 6.10
N THR A 62 -2.62 -4.37 5.76
CA THR A 62 -2.19 -5.13 4.60
C THR A 62 -1.42 -6.37 5.03
N ALA A 63 -1.75 -7.51 4.45
CA ALA A 63 -0.95 -8.72 4.52
C ALA A 63 -0.81 -9.32 3.12
N GLY A 64 0.36 -9.82 2.75
CA GLY A 64 0.55 -10.28 1.38
C GLY A 64 1.86 -10.99 1.14
N TYR A 65 2.14 -11.22 -0.14
CA TYR A 65 3.39 -11.78 -0.62
C TYR A 65 3.93 -10.93 -1.76
N GLU A 66 5.24 -10.69 -1.76
CA GLU A 66 5.97 -10.17 -2.92
C GLU A 66 6.79 -11.27 -3.57
N PHE A 67 6.97 -11.11 -4.88
CA PHE A 67 7.90 -11.85 -5.71
C PHE A 67 8.90 -10.87 -6.31
N LEU A 68 10.18 -11.07 -6.03
CA LEU A 68 11.27 -10.26 -6.56
C LEU A 68 12.41 -11.17 -7.00
N ASN A 69 12.64 -11.26 -8.32
CA ASN A 69 13.76 -12.02 -8.90
C ASN A 69 13.91 -13.43 -8.28
N GLU A 70 12.84 -14.24 -8.32
CA GLU A 70 12.75 -15.60 -7.78
C GLU A 70 12.71 -15.72 -6.25
N ARG A 71 12.78 -14.61 -5.52
CA ARG A 71 12.59 -14.59 -4.07
C ARG A 71 11.15 -14.26 -3.72
N HIS A 72 10.63 -14.99 -2.74
CA HIS A 72 9.31 -14.77 -2.17
C HIS A 72 9.47 -14.20 -0.76
N SER A 73 8.78 -13.11 -0.47
CA SER A 73 8.78 -12.51 0.86
C SER A 73 7.35 -12.28 1.32
N LEU A 74 7.13 -12.36 2.63
CA LEU A 74 5.84 -12.01 3.23
C LEU A 74 5.82 -10.51 3.52
N ILE A 75 4.69 -9.86 3.27
CA ILE A 75 4.47 -8.44 3.47
C ILE A 75 3.44 -8.27 4.57
N LEU A 76 3.72 -7.41 5.55
CA LEU A 76 2.74 -6.90 6.51
C LEU A 76 2.83 -5.38 6.55
N GLY A 77 1.71 -4.69 6.62
CA GLY A 77 1.74 -3.25 6.56
C GLY A 77 0.39 -2.58 6.77
N ASN A 78 0.32 -1.33 6.37
CA ASN A 78 -0.90 -0.55 6.37
C ASN A 78 -0.92 0.41 5.18
N ARG A 79 -2.13 0.79 4.78
CA ARG A 79 -2.37 1.89 3.84
C ARG A 79 -3.20 2.97 4.53
N ILE A 80 -2.85 4.23 4.30
CA ILE A 80 -3.59 5.41 4.76
C ILE A 80 -4.04 6.18 3.52
N TYR A 81 -5.34 6.41 3.39
CA TYR A 81 -5.95 7.06 2.24
C TYR A 81 -6.19 8.54 2.56
N PHE A 82 -5.53 9.42 1.82
CA PHE A 82 -5.70 10.88 1.98
C PHE A 82 -6.91 11.38 1.19
N VAL A 83 -7.15 10.77 0.04
CA VAL A 83 -8.35 10.91 -0.77
C VAL A 83 -8.76 9.51 -1.23
N PRO A 84 -10.01 9.28 -1.67
CA PRO A 84 -10.53 7.93 -1.92
C PRO A 84 -9.65 7.06 -2.81
N ASP A 85 -9.06 7.69 -3.81
CA ASP A 85 -8.28 6.99 -4.81
C ASP A 85 -6.77 6.98 -4.49
N PHE A 86 -6.29 7.74 -3.50
CA PHE A 86 -4.85 7.90 -3.24
C PHE A 86 -4.48 7.47 -1.82
N HIS A 87 -3.48 6.61 -1.73
CA HIS A 87 -3.00 6.12 -0.45
C HIS A 87 -1.48 6.22 -0.31
N PHE A 88 -1.04 6.26 0.93
CA PHE A 88 0.33 6.03 1.36
C PHE A 88 0.43 4.67 2.03
N SER A 89 1.49 3.93 1.74
CA SER A 89 1.74 2.59 2.25
C SER A 89 2.99 2.56 3.13
N MET A 90 2.90 1.78 4.21
CA MET A 90 4.05 1.38 5.02
C MET A 90 4.05 -0.14 5.09
N LYS A 91 5.15 -0.78 4.70
CA LYS A 91 5.23 -2.24 4.58
C LYS A 91 6.51 -2.76 5.24
N GLY A 92 6.39 -3.73 6.12
CA GLY A 92 7.47 -4.61 6.53
C GLY A 92 7.53 -5.83 5.60
N VAL A 93 8.73 -6.12 5.10
CA VAL A 93 9.01 -7.30 4.30
C VAL A 93 9.77 -8.31 5.16
N LEU A 94 9.30 -9.55 5.18
CA LEU A 94 9.74 -10.61 6.07
C LEU A 94 10.14 -11.87 5.28
N VAL A 95 10.76 -12.83 5.97
CA VAL A 95 11.17 -14.16 5.47
C VAL A 95 12.47 -14.17 4.65
N SER A 96 12.46 -13.79 3.36
CA SER A 96 13.65 -13.94 2.51
C SER A 96 14.70 -12.86 2.77
N GLN A 97 14.25 -11.62 2.97
CA GLN A 97 15.09 -10.50 3.32
C GLN A 97 14.26 -9.50 4.11
N THR A 98 14.65 -9.25 5.37
CA THR A 98 13.99 -8.24 6.18
C THR A 98 14.24 -6.86 5.60
N ASP A 99 13.17 -6.16 5.26
CA ASP A 99 13.22 -4.81 4.71
C ASP A 99 12.02 -3.99 5.20
N PHE A 100 12.12 -2.69 5.06
CA PHE A 100 11.04 -1.75 5.24
C PHE A 100 10.79 -1.04 3.92
N ALA A 101 9.52 -0.85 3.58
CA ALA A 101 9.08 -0.14 2.40
C ALA A 101 8.17 1.03 2.78
N LEU A 102 8.38 2.16 2.14
CA LEU A 102 7.45 3.28 2.13
C LEU A 102 7.02 3.56 0.70
N GLY A 103 5.73 3.76 0.51
CA GLY A 103 5.21 3.94 -0.81
C GLY A 103 3.88 4.66 -0.83
N GLY A 104 3.27 4.61 -1.99
CA GLY A 104 1.91 5.08 -2.18
C GLY A 104 1.38 4.59 -3.51
N GLY A 105 0.09 4.79 -3.69
CA GLY A 105 -0.56 4.31 -4.88
C GLY A 105 -1.84 5.06 -5.18
N TYR A 106 -2.25 4.93 -6.44
CA TYR A 106 -3.51 5.43 -6.94
C TYR A 106 -4.38 4.24 -7.35
N SER A 107 -5.65 4.24 -6.95
CA SER A 107 -6.63 3.18 -7.18
C SER A 107 -7.90 3.78 -7.76
N ARG A 108 -8.34 3.31 -8.93
CA ARG A 108 -9.55 3.79 -9.60
C ARG A 108 -10.51 2.66 -9.89
N GLY A 109 -11.73 2.77 -9.36
CA GLY A 109 -12.82 1.83 -9.64
C GLY A 109 -13.14 1.79 -11.14
N ILE A 110 -13.26 0.58 -11.69
CA ILE A 110 -13.72 0.31 -13.06
C ILE A 110 -15.05 -0.43 -13.11
N ALA A 111 -15.41 -1.14 -12.05
CA ALA A 111 -16.73 -1.74 -11.83
C ALA A 111 -17.04 -1.72 -10.31
N ASP A 112 -18.22 -2.20 -9.92
CA ASP A 112 -18.72 -2.10 -8.53
C ASP A 112 -17.78 -2.72 -7.48
N ASN A 113 -16.97 -3.71 -7.82
CA ASN A 113 -16.04 -4.34 -6.89
C ASN A 113 -14.62 -4.44 -7.46
N LEU A 114 -14.35 -3.85 -8.62
CA LEU A 114 -13.08 -3.99 -9.33
C LEU A 114 -12.43 -2.62 -9.50
N ALA A 115 -11.16 -2.50 -9.16
CA ALA A 115 -10.37 -1.29 -9.34
C ALA A 115 -9.03 -1.57 -10.01
N LEU A 116 -8.54 -0.61 -10.79
CA LEU A 116 -7.16 -0.57 -11.28
C LEU A 116 -6.28 0.09 -10.23
N GLN A 117 -5.10 -0.48 -9.96
CA GLN A 117 -4.11 0.09 -9.04
C GLN A 117 -2.80 0.39 -9.76
N ILE A 118 -2.16 1.49 -9.37
CA ILE A 118 -0.74 1.76 -9.61
C ILE A 118 -0.09 2.03 -8.25
N ASN A 119 1.03 1.39 -7.96
CA ASN A 119 1.74 1.49 -6.69
C ASN A 119 3.22 1.79 -6.93
N GLY A 120 3.79 2.63 -6.08
CA GLY A 120 5.22 2.92 -6.03
C GLY A 120 5.73 2.69 -4.61
N ASP A 121 6.61 1.71 -4.42
CA ASP A 121 7.18 1.36 -3.11
C ASP A 121 8.71 1.51 -3.13
N TRP A 122 9.27 2.31 -2.21
CA TRP A 122 10.70 2.43 -1.98
C TRP A 122 11.15 1.53 -0.83
N TYR A 123 12.09 0.64 -1.12
CA TYR A 123 12.67 -0.32 -0.20
C TYR A 123 14.03 0.17 0.32
N PHE A 124 14.16 0.30 1.64
CA PHE A 124 15.29 0.98 2.27
C PHE A 124 16.55 0.11 2.32
N ALA A 125 16.44 -1.15 2.77
CA ALA A 125 17.57 -2.06 2.88
C ALA A 125 18.04 -2.53 1.50
N ARG A 126 17.10 -2.83 0.58
CA ARG A 126 17.41 -3.21 -0.81
C ARG A 126 17.83 -2.04 -1.70
N ARG A 127 17.65 -0.79 -1.25
CA ARG A 127 17.91 0.45 -2.03
C ARG A 127 17.29 0.36 -3.43
N MET A 128 15.98 0.13 -3.45
CA MET A 128 15.26 -0.24 -4.65
C MET A 128 13.89 0.42 -4.70
N PHE A 129 13.48 0.87 -5.88
CA PHE A 129 12.13 1.39 -6.13
C PHE A 129 11.33 0.40 -6.96
N ALA A 130 10.16 -0.02 -6.50
CA ALA A 130 9.22 -0.83 -7.27
C ALA A 130 8.08 0.04 -7.77
N LEU A 131 7.79 -0.03 -9.07
CA LEU A 131 6.59 0.55 -9.68
C LEU A 131 5.75 -0.61 -10.20
N SER A 132 4.51 -0.74 -9.75
CA SER A 132 3.63 -1.84 -10.16
C SER A 132 2.23 -1.36 -10.54
N PHE A 133 1.59 -2.14 -11.41
CA PHE A 133 0.24 -1.93 -11.91
C PHE A 133 -0.56 -3.21 -11.66
N GLY A 134 -1.82 -3.07 -11.29
CA GLY A 134 -2.59 -4.21 -10.80
C GLY A 134 -4.08 -4.00 -10.75
N LEU A 135 -4.74 -4.98 -10.15
CA LEU A 135 -6.17 -4.98 -9.92
C LEU A 135 -6.46 -5.15 -8.43
N ALA A 136 -7.57 -4.55 -7.99
CA ALA A 136 -8.19 -4.74 -6.69
C ALA A 136 -9.58 -5.33 -6.88
N PHE A 137 -9.94 -6.28 -6.03
CA PHE A 137 -11.27 -6.83 -5.93
C PHE A 137 -11.78 -6.71 -4.49
N ARG A 138 -12.91 -6.02 -4.26
CA ARG A 138 -13.47 -5.82 -2.93
C ARG A 138 -14.64 -6.77 -2.63
N ILE A 139 -14.69 -7.25 -1.40
CA ILE A 139 -15.64 -8.23 -0.86
C ILE A 139 -16.17 -7.75 0.49
#